data_AF-A0A949DT31-F1
#
_entry.id   AF-A0A949DT31-F1
#
_cell.length_a   1.000
_cell.length_b   1.000
_cell.length_c   1.000
_cell.angle_alpha   90.00
_cell.angle_beta   90.00
_cell.angle_gamma   90.00
#
_symmetry.space_group_name_H-M   'P 1'
#
loop_
_entity.id
_entity.type
_entity.pdbx_description
1 polymer ?
#
loop_
_entity_poly.entity_id
_entity_poly.type
_entity_poly.pdbx_seq_one_letter_code
_entity_poly.pdbx_strand_id
1 'polypeptide(L)'
;MKKKLLQLISALIFLVLAVGAQALEHGAMAGMDHSGMDMGGGEIMLPEVTVDGVKAMAHLLDTSKAMAAAGMSTTNHLMITFTDIATGKALDSGVVAVKVVDPAGKKTEAVQMMSMGESFGVDVALSKKGKYVFEVGTKLGNGEKRQFLFDYMVK
;
A
#
# COMPACT_ATOMS: atom_id res chain seq x y z
N MET A 1 -43.96 -16.89 -30.01
CA MET A 1 -43.30 -18.16 -30.45
C MET A 1 -42.72 -18.84 -29.21
N LYS A 2 -43.17 -20.04 -28.87
CA LYS A 2 -42.77 -20.83 -27.70
C LYS A 2 -41.87 -21.99 -28.15
N LYS A 3 -40.66 -22.14 -27.61
CA LYS A 3 -39.86 -23.39 -27.55
C LYS A 3 -38.98 -23.25 -26.28
N LYS A 4 -39.25 -23.96 -25.16
CA LYS A 4 -38.87 -25.37 -24.82
C LYS A 4 -37.35 -25.57 -25.00
N LEU A 5 -36.55 -26.21 -24.14
CA LEU A 5 -36.68 -27.22 -23.07
C LEU A 5 -35.23 -27.33 -22.48
N LEU A 6 -35.01 -27.41 -21.16
CA LEU A 6 -34.51 -28.60 -20.42
C LEU A 6 -33.07 -29.06 -20.81
N GLN A 7 -32.08 -29.24 -19.93
CA GLN A 7 -31.85 -30.24 -18.85
C GLN A 7 -30.53 -29.83 -18.13
N LEU A 8 -30.36 -29.74 -16.81
CA LEU A 8 -30.27 -30.75 -15.71
C LEU A 8 -29.09 -31.76 -15.80
N ILE A 9 -28.17 -31.62 -14.82
CA ILE A 9 -27.44 -32.63 -14.01
C ILE A 9 -26.28 -33.42 -14.65
N SER A 10 -25.09 -33.34 -14.04
CA SER A 10 -24.37 -34.51 -13.50
C SER A 10 -23.22 -34.11 -12.57
N ALA A 11 -23.25 -34.63 -11.35
CA ALA A 11 -22.15 -34.66 -10.38
C ALA A 11 -21.29 -35.92 -10.58
N LEU A 12 -19.98 -35.87 -10.36
CA LEU A 12 -19.11 -36.88 -9.71
C LEU A 12 -17.62 -36.51 -9.87
N ILE A 13 -16.85 -36.31 -8.77
CA ILE A 13 -15.88 -37.25 -8.15
C ILE A 13 -14.58 -37.41 -8.99
N PHE A 14 -13.31 -37.35 -8.55
CA PHE A 14 -12.57 -37.59 -7.30
C PHE A 14 -11.28 -36.74 -7.39
N LEU A 15 -10.78 -36.16 -6.30
CA LEU A 15 -9.33 -36.07 -6.11
C LEU A 15 -8.97 -36.04 -4.62
N VAL A 16 -8.60 -37.21 -4.11
CA VAL A 16 -7.89 -37.34 -2.84
C VAL A 16 -6.40 -37.19 -3.15
N LEU A 17 -5.79 -36.13 -2.63
CA LEU A 17 -4.34 -36.04 -2.45
C LEU A 17 -4.09 -35.40 -1.09
N ALA A 18 -4.04 -36.22 -0.04
CA ALA A 18 -3.39 -35.83 1.21
C ALA A 18 -1.88 -35.98 1.00
N VAL A 19 -1.24 -34.91 0.55
CA VAL A 19 0.22 -34.77 0.49
C VAL A 19 0.76 -34.73 1.92
N GLY A 20 1.82 -35.50 2.16
CA GLY A 20 2.43 -35.72 3.47
C GLY A 20 2.89 -34.44 4.16
N ALA A 21 2.67 -34.39 5.47
CA ALA A 21 3.28 -33.41 6.36
C ALA A 21 4.79 -33.68 6.46
N GLN A 22 5.59 -32.87 5.79
CA GLN A 22 7.01 -32.71 6.13
C GLN A 22 7.11 -31.62 7.19
N ALA A 23 7.53 -32.02 8.39
CA ALA A 23 7.97 -31.10 9.43
C ALA A 23 9.26 -30.42 8.95
N LEU A 24 9.14 -29.18 8.49
CA LEU A 24 10.27 -28.28 8.30
C LEU A 24 10.62 -27.69 9.66
N GLU A 25 11.73 -28.15 10.22
CA GLU A 25 12.42 -27.47 11.32
C GLU A 25 12.73 -26.04 10.87
N HIS A 26 12.03 -25.06 11.45
CA HIS A 26 12.42 -23.67 11.32
C HIS A 26 13.63 -23.45 12.23
N GLY A 27 14.80 -23.51 11.60
CA GLY A 27 16.04 -23.01 12.17
C GLY A 27 15.85 -21.59 12.66
N ALA A 28 16.19 -21.40 13.93
CA ALA A 28 16.23 -20.12 14.60
C ALA A 28 17.18 -19.16 13.87
N MET A 29 16.62 -18.24 13.08
CA MET A 29 17.32 -17.01 12.70
C MET A 29 17.08 -16.01 13.81
N ALA A 30 17.95 -16.10 14.82
CA ALA A 30 18.05 -15.16 15.91
C ALA A 30 18.32 -13.75 15.37
N GLY A 31 17.47 -12.81 15.79
CA GLY A 31 17.79 -11.41 16.03
C GLY A 31 18.62 -10.70 14.96
N MET A 32 17.97 -10.26 13.88
CA MET A 32 18.37 -8.97 13.31
C MET A 32 17.90 -7.90 14.29
N ASP A 33 18.82 -7.54 15.17
CA ASP A 33 18.76 -6.40 16.07
C ASP A 33 18.64 -5.14 15.21
N HIS A 34 17.40 -4.68 14.96
CA HIS A 34 17.11 -3.34 14.45
C HIS A 34 17.37 -2.34 15.57
N SER A 35 18.64 -2.26 15.98
CA SER A 35 19.18 -1.27 16.88
C SER A 35 19.10 0.10 16.19
N GLY A 36 17.98 0.77 16.45
CA GLY A 36 17.88 2.22 16.59
C GLY A 36 18.65 3.04 15.56
N MET A 37 18.16 3.09 14.32
CA MET A 37 18.15 4.38 13.65
C MET A 37 16.98 5.14 14.23
N ASP A 38 17.28 6.01 15.20
CA ASP A 38 16.38 7.09 15.63
C ASP A 38 16.07 7.95 14.39
N MET A 39 15.04 7.55 13.65
CA MET A 39 14.41 8.37 12.63
C MET A 39 13.65 9.45 13.40
N GLY A 40 14.38 10.41 13.97
CA GLY A 40 13.91 11.49 14.83
C GLY A 40 13.02 12.52 14.12
N GLY A 41 12.14 12.04 13.25
CA GLY A 41 11.07 12.74 12.58
C GLY A 41 9.75 12.08 12.98
N GLY A 42 8.79 12.88 13.44
CA GLY A 42 7.49 12.35 13.88
C GLY A 42 6.76 11.64 12.73
N GLU A 43 6.23 10.46 13.01
CA GLU A 43 5.30 9.78 12.12
C GLU A 43 3.94 10.47 12.21
N ILE A 44 3.36 10.79 11.06
CA ILE A 44 2.06 11.42 10.94
C ILE A 44 1.13 10.45 10.23
N MET A 45 0.10 9.98 10.92
CA MET A 45 -0.98 9.19 10.31
C MET A 45 -1.98 10.13 9.64
N LEU A 46 -2.25 9.90 8.36
CA LEU A 46 -3.32 10.57 7.62
C LEU A 46 -4.66 9.86 7.87
N PRO A 47 -5.80 10.55 7.65
CA PRO A 47 -7.12 9.93 7.77
C PRO A 47 -7.24 8.69 6.88
N GLU A 48 -7.87 7.63 7.41
CA GLU A 48 -8.17 6.42 6.63
C GLU A 48 -9.13 6.74 5.49
N VAL A 49 -8.95 6.08 4.35
CA VAL A 49 -9.82 6.23 3.17
C VAL A 49 -10.28 4.85 2.71
N THR A 50 -11.59 4.66 2.57
CA THR A 50 -12.16 3.41 2.07
C THR A 50 -12.74 3.61 0.67
N VAL A 51 -12.34 2.75 -0.27
CA VAL A 51 -12.84 2.73 -1.65
C VAL A 51 -13.08 1.28 -2.05
N ASP A 52 -14.29 0.96 -2.50
CA ASP A 52 -14.67 -0.35 -3.03
C ASP A 52 -14.23 -1.52 -2.14
N GLY A 53 -14.57 -1.45 -0.85
CA GLY A 53 -14.27 -2.48 0.14
C GLY A 53 -12.80 -2.57 0.56
N VAL A 54 -11.94 -1.68 0.07
CA VAL A 54 -10.52 -1.60 0.46
C VAL A 54 -10.29 -0.36 1.31
N LYS A 55 -9.76 -0.58 2.51
CA LYS A 55 -9.30 0.49 3.40
C LYS A 55 -7.84 0.80 3.10
N ALA A 56 -7.51 2.07 2.96
CA ALA A 56 -6.16 2.56 2.78
C ALA A 56 -5.74 3.43 3.97
N MET A 57 -4.56 3.18 4.50
CA MET A 57 -3.97 3.93 5.62
C MET A 57 -2.63 4.51 5.15
N ALA A 58 -2.51 5.84 5.16
CA ALA A 58 -1.33 6.55 4.66
C ALA A 58 -0.59 7.25 5.79
N HIS A 59 0.72 7.07 5.87
CA HIS A 59 1.57 7.57 6.93
C HIS A 59 2.70 8.39 6.30
N LEU A 60 3.05 9.52 6.92
CA LEU A 60 4.20 10.35 6.54
C LEU A 60 5.25 10.26 7.65
N LEU A 61 6.42 9.74 7.32
CA LEU A 61 7.60 9.84 8.16
C LEU A 61 8.43 11.05 7.73
N ASP A 62 8.78 11.94 8.65
CA ASP A 62 9.73 13.01 8.36
C ASP A 62 11.15 12.43 8.22
N THR A 63 11.68 12.48 7.01
CA THR A 63 13.02 12.03 6.64
C THR A 63 13.94 13.18 6.26
N SER A 64 13.49 14.43 6.43
CA SER A 64 14.16 15.63 5.92
C SER A 64 15.62 15.75 6.37
N LYS A 65 15.93 15.44 7.63
CA LYS A 65 17.30 15.46 8.15
C LYS A 65 18.20 14.43 7.45
N ALA A 66 17.72 13.19 7.32
CA ALA A 66 18.47 12.11 6.70
C ALA A 66 18.66 12.37 5.20
N MET A 67 17.61 12.83 4.51
CA MET A 67 17.67 13.15 3.10
C MET A 67 18.58 14.35 2.82
N ALA A 68 18.53 15.40 3.65
CA ALA A 68 19.42 16.55 3.52
C ALA A 68 20.89 16.17 3.74
N ALA A 69 21.18 15.30 4.72
CA ALA A 69 22.54 14.78 4.94
C ALA A 69 23.06 13.98 3.73
N ALA A 70 22.17 13.32 2.99
CA ALA A 70 22.48 12.63 1.75
C ALA A 70 22.41 13.53 0.49
N GLY A 71 22.18 14.84 0.63
CA GLY A 71 22.07 15.79 -0.48
C GLY A 71 20.80 15.67 -1.31
N MET A 72 19.76 15.02 -0.79
CA MET A 72 18.47 14.83 -1.44
C MET A 72 17.43 15.88 -1.00
N SER A 73 16.50 16.20 -1.89
CA SER A 73 15.49 17.27 -1.68
C SER A 73 14.13 16.77 -1.18
N THR A 74 13.95 15.45 -1.07
CA THR A 74 12.77 14.84 -0.45
C THR A 74 12.82 15.03 1.05
N THR A 75 11.64 15.15 1.67
CA THR A 75 11.52 15.51 3.09
C THR A 75 10.73 14.49 3.88
N ASN A 76 9.93 13.67 3.20
CA ASN A 76 9.08 12.71 3.86
C ASN A 76 9.06 11.40 3.10
N HIS A 77 8.97 10.30 3.84
CA HIS A 77 8.65 8.99 3.29
C HIS A 77 7.14 8.76 3.46
N LEU A 78 6.43 8.64 2.33
CA LEU A 78 5.01 8.31 2.30
C LEU A 78 4.85 6.79 2.22
N MET A 79 4.24 6.20 3.25
CA MET A 79 3.89 4.78 3.27
C MET A 79 2.38 4.61 3.21
N ILE A 80 1.92 3.60 2.47
CA ILE A 80 0.50 3.28 2.35
C ILE A 80 0.30 1.78 2.47
N THR A 81 -0.64 1.36 3.31
CA THR A 81 -1.14 -0.01 3.39
C THR A 81 -2.55 -0.09 2.86
N PHE A 82 -2.91 -1.26 2.32
CA PHE A 82 -4.25 -1.54 1.82
C PHE A 82 -4.78 -2.81 2.49
N THR A 83 -6.03 -2.77 2.95
CA THR A 83 -6.69 -3.91 3.60
C THR A 83 -8.04 -4.15 2.96
N ASP A 84 -8.28 -5.40 2.56
CA ASP A 84 -9.61 -5.85 2.16
C ASP A 84 -10.50 -5.96 3.41
N ILE A 85 -11.58 -5.17 3.45
CA ILE A 85 -12.43 -5.07 4.65
C ILE A 85 -13.23 -6.36 4.89
N ALA A 86 -13.59 -7.08 3.82
CA ALA A 86 -14.38 -8.30 3.94
C ALA A 86 -13.59 -9.44 4.59
N THR A 87 -12.29 -9.54 4.30
CA THR A 87 -11.42 -10.63 4.74
C THR A 87 -10.44 -10.23 5.83
N GLY A 88 -10.22 -8.93 6.03
CA GLY A 88 -9.20 -8.38 6.91
C GLY A 88 -7.76 -8.57 6.41
N LYS A 89 -7.57 -9.05 5.17
CA LYS A 89 -6.25 -9.37 4.62
C LYS A 89 -5.59 -8.13 4.02
N ALA A 90 -4.27 -8.03 4.18
CA ALA A 90 -3.47 -7.04 3.47
C ALA A 90 -3.49 -7.29 1.96
N LEU A 91 -3.54 -6.20 1.19
CA LEU A 91 -3.38 -6.19 -0.26
C LEU A 91 -1.99 -5.59 -0.56
N ASP A 92 -0.96 -6.41 -0.38
CA ASP A 92 0.47 -6.05 -0.37
C ASP A 92 1.17 -6.18 -1.75
N SER A 93 0.44 -6.63 -2.76
CA SER A 93 0.94 -6.85 -4.12
C SER A 93 0.20 -6.01 -5.15
N GLY A 94 0.85 -5.78 -6.28
CA GLY A 94 0.32 -5.00 -7.40
C GLY A 94 1.15 -3.76 -7.71
N VAL A 95 0.53 -2.80 -8.37
CA VAL A 95 1.16 -1.53 -8.76
C VAL A 95 0.46 -0.40 -8.03
N VAL A 96 1.24 0.44 -7.37
CA VAL A 96 0.76 1.63 -6.68
C VAL A 96 1.59 2.81 -7.18
N ALA A 97 0.94 3.92 -7.50
CA ALA A 97 1.60 5.14 -7.91
C ALA A 97 0.91 6.35 -7.29
N VAL A 98 1.68 7.38 -6.98
CA VAL A 98 1.17 8.62 -6.39
C VAL A 98 1.50 9.82 -7.26
N LYS A 99 0.55 10.75 -7.34
CA LYS A 99 0.81 12.14 -7.75
C LYS A 99 0.65 13.04 -6.54
N VAL A 100 1.56 14.00 -6.38
CA VAL A 100 1.51 14.99 -5.32
C VAL A 100 1.06 16.31 -5.91
N VAL A 101 0.05 16.94 -5.32
CA VAL A 101 -0.39 18.30 -5.62
C VAL A 101 0.15 19.21 -4.53
N ASP A 102 0.95 20.21 -4.91
CA ASP A 102 1.52 21.18 -3.99
C ASP A 102 0.51 22.27 -3.59
N PRO A 103 0.83 23.13 -2.61
CA PRO A 103 -0.07 24.21 -2.16
C PRO A 103 -0.42 25.25 -3.24
N ALA A 104 0.33 25.31 -4.34
CA ALA A 104 0.03 26.17 -5.49
C ALA A 104 -0.82 25.45 -6.56
N GLY A 105 -1.23 24.21 -6.32
CA GLY A 105 -2.00 23.39 -7.26
C GLY A 105 -1.13 22.70 -8.32
N LYS A 106 0.20 22.78 -8.23
CA LYS A 106 1.09 22.11 -9.18
C LYS A 106 1.12 20.61 -8.87
N LYS A 107 0.84 19.80 -9.88
CA LYS A 107 0.82 18.33 -9.79
C LYS A 107 2.15 17.75 -10.30
N THR A 108 2.66 16.73 -9.61
CA THR A 108 3.81 15.93 -10.09
C THR A 108 3.39 14.91 -11.14
N GLU A 109 4.36 14.37 -11.86
CA GLU A 109 4.16 13.09 -12.56
C GLU A 109 3.83 11.98 -11.57
N ALA A 110 3.26 10.89 -12.09
CA ALA A 110 3.01 9.70 -11.29
C ALA A 110 4.33 9.03 -10.93
N VAL A 111 4.60 8.88 -9.65
CA VAL A 111 5.77 8.15 -9.14
C VAL A 111 5.28 6.80 -8.64
N GLN A 112 5.83 5.73 -9.20
CA GLN A 112 5.53 4.38 -8.72
C GLN A 112 6.12 4.20 -7.32
N MET A 113 5.31 3.67 -6.41
CA MET A 113 5.71 3.34 -5.05
C MET A 113 6.38 1.98 -5.02
N MET A 114 7.37 1.83 -4.15
CA MET A 114 8.10 0.59 -3.95
C MET A 114 7.37 -0.29 -2.94
N SER A 115 7.24 -1.59 -3.22
CA SER A 115 6.72 -2.54 -2.24
C SER A 115 7.75 -2.76 -1.13
N MET A 116 7.31 -2.66 0.12
CA MET A 116 8.11 -2.73 1.34
C MET A 116 7.39 -3.63 2.36
N GLY A 117 7.25 -4.92 2.03
CA GLY A 117 6.46 -5.87 2.81
C GLY A 117 4.97 -5.63 2.60
N GLU A 118 4.23 -5.37 3.68
CA GLU A 118 2.77 -5.13 3.64
C GLU A 118 2.38 -3.71 3.20
N SER A 119 3.38 -2.86 2.95
CA SER A 119 3.21 -1.45 2.61
C SER A 119 3.86 -1.09 1.27
N PHE A 120 3.44 0.05 0.73
CA PHE A 120 4.06 0.69 -0.42
C PHE A 120 4.65 2.03 0.02
N GLY A 121 5.91 2.29 -0.31
CA GLY A 121 6.66 3.46 0.11
C GLY A 121 7.19 4.31 -1.04
N VAL A 122 7.25 5.62 -0.86
CA VAL A 122 7.94 6.54 -1.77
C VAL A 122 8.38 7.80 -1.03
N ASP A 123 9.54 8.34 -1.39
CA ASP A 123 9.99 9.62 -0.87
C ASP A 123 9.35 10.79 -1.65
N VAL A 124 8.84 11.77 -0.91
CA VAL A 124 8.18 12.96 -1.45
C VAL A 124 8.79 14.24 -0.89
N ALA A 125 8.72 15.32 -1.66
CA ALA A 125 9.20 16.64 -1.24
C ALA A 125 8.03 17.53 -0.84
N LEU A 126 7.95 17.85 0.46
CA LEU A 126 6.95 18.74 1.06
C LEU A 126 7.61 20.06 1.49
N SER A 127 8.25 20.74 0.54
CA SER A 127 9.15 21.88 0.81
C SER A 127 8.47 23.21 1.11
N LYS A 128 7.15 23.33 0.88
CA LYS A 128 6.39 24.57 1.09
C LYS A 128 5.40 24.39 2.22
N LYS A 129 5.07 25.47 2.91
CA LYS A 129 3.92 25.50 3.82
C LYS A 129 2.62 25.47 3.02
N GLY A 130 1.61 24.78 3.53
CA GLY A 130 0.30 24.69 2.89
C GLY A 130 -0.24 23.27 2.78
N LYS A 131 -1.41 23.17 2.13
CA LYS A 131 -2.09 21.91 1.90
C LYS A 131 -1.47 21.17 0.72
N TYR A 132 -1.09 19.93 0.95
CA TYR A 132 -0.71 18.96 -0.09
C TYR A 132 -1.82 17.93 -0.27
N VAL A 133 -2.00 17.46 -1.49
CA VAL A 133 -2.91 16.34 -1.80
C VAL A 133 -2.12 15.21 -2.44
N PHE A 134 -2.35 13.99 -1.97
CA PHE A 134 -1.77 12.76 -2.50
C PHE A 134 -2.84 12.00 -3.27
N GLU A 135 -2.69 11.93 -4.59
CA GLU A 135 -3.57 11.15 -5.46
C GLU A 135 -2.94 9.79 -5.72
N VAL A 136 -3.46 8.75 -5.07
CA VAL A 136 -2.88 7.41 -5.06
C VAL A 136 -3.70 6.52 -5.97
N GLY A 137 -3.13 6.13 -7.11
CA GLY A 137 -3.73 5.18 -8.04
C GLY A 137 -3.17 3.79 -7.83
N THR A 138 -4.02 2.77 -7.88
CA THR A 138 -3.62 1.38 -7.68
C THR A 138 -4.13 0.46 -8.77
N LYS A 139 -3.42 -0.65 -8.97
CA LYS A 139 -3.93 -1.93 -9.47
C LYS A 139 -3.39 -3.01 -8.52
N LEU A 140 -4.18 -3.34 -7.50
CA LEU A 140 -3.76 -4.25 -6.42
C LEU A 140 -3.82 -5.72 -6.87
N GLY A 141 -3.34 -6.64 -6.03
CA GLY A 141 -3.28 -8.08 -6.30
C GLY A 141 -4.62 -8.72 -6.68
N ASN A 142 -5.76 -8.11 -6.31
CA ASN A 142 -7.09 -8.53 -6.75
C ASN A 142 -7.43 -8.13 -8.20
N GLY A 143 -6.53 -7.44 -8.90
CA GLY A 143 -6.66 -7.03 -10.29
C GLY A 143 -7.46 -5.75 -10.51
N GLU A 144 -8.14 -5.24 -9.48
CA GLU A 144 -8.99 -4.06 -9.56
C GLU A 144 -8.21 -2.76 -9.41
N LYS A 145 -8.61 -1.75 -10.17
CA LYS A 145 -8.02 -0.41 -10.12
C LYS A 145 -8.81 0.47 -9.17
N ARG A 146 -8.12 1.21 -8.31
CA ARG A 146 -8.73 2.16 -7.37
C ARG A 146 -7.94 3.47 -7.34
N GLN A 147 -8.59 4.51 -6.83
CA GLN A 147 -7.94 5.77 -6.53
C GLN A 147 -8.31 6.23 -5.13
N PHE A 148 -7.30 6.63 -4.35
CA PHE A 148 -7.44 7.15 -3.00
C PHE A 148 -6.90 8.58 -2.96
N LEU A 149 -7.52 9.43 -2.14
CA LEU A 149 -7.11 10.82 -1.96
C LEU A 149 -6.82 11.06 -0.50
N PHE A 150 -5.60 11.49 -0.21
CA PHE A 150 -5.20 11.94 1.12
C PHE A 150 -4.78 13.40 1.06
N ASP A 151 -4.87 14.10 2.18
CA ASP A 151 -4.30 15.43 2.29
C ASP A 151 -3.57 15.66 3.61
N TYR A 152 -2.60 16.57 3.55
CA TYR A 152 -1.79 16.94 4.70
C TYR A 152 -1.47 18.43 4.68
N MET A 153 -1.51 19.06 5.85
CA MET A 153 -1.19 20.48 6.03
C MET A 153 0.20 20.64 6.65
N VAL A 154 1.16 21.10 5.84
CA VAL A 154 2.49 21.49 6.32
C VAL A 154 2.40 22.87 6.98
N LYS A 155 2.76 22.96 8.26
CA LYS A 155 2.64 24.17 9.08
C LYS A 155 3.87 25.07 9.07
#